data_AF-A0A970C9U4-F1
#
_entry.id   AF-A0A970C9U4-F1
#
_cell.length_a   1.000
_cell.length_b   1.000
_cell.length_c   1.000
_cell.angle_alpha   90.00
_cell.angle_beta   90.00
_cell.angle_gamma   90.00
#
_symmetry.space_group_name_H-M   'P 1'
#
loop_
_entity.id
_entity.type
_entity.pdbx_description
1 polymer ?
#
loop_
_entity_poly.entity_id
_entity_poly.type
_entity_poly.pdbx_seq_one_letter_code
_entity_poly.pdbx_strand_id
1 'polypeptide(L)'
;MDRNLLRGLALTLAAFAAILLLLLAGVGQIDARSADEQAVSLRETVLRAVMTCYAVEGRYPADAAYLCEHYGLTYDRQRFAVVLDAFAENILPDISVLSVGEA
;
A
#
# COMPACT_ATOMS: atom_id res chain seq x y z
N MET A 1 3.23 -51.68 -20.59
CA MET A 1 2.71 -50.36 -20.17
C MET A 1 2.38 -49.58 -21.43
N ASP A 2 1.10 -49.30 -21.65
CA ASP A 2 0.61 -48.87 -22.96
C ASP A 2 1.08 -47.46 -23.30
N ARG A 3 1.68 -47.32 -24.48
CA ARG A 3 2.29 -46.07 -24.99
C ARG A 3 1.27 -44.92 -25.11
N ASN A 4 -0.03 -45.24 -25.15
CA ASN A 4 -1.12 -44.27 -25.14
C ASN A 4 -1.46 -43.76 -23.73
N LEU A 5 -1.27 -44.59 -22.69
CA LEU A 5 -1.45 -44.20 -21.28
C LEU A 5 -0.34 -43.23 -20.83
N LEU A 6 0.91 -43.51 -21.23
CA LEU A 6 2.07 -42.63 -21.00
C LEU A 6 1.91 -41.26 -21.68
N ARG A 7 1.34 -41.22 -22.89
CA ARG A 7 1.05 -39.98 -23.61
C ARG A 7 -0.03 -39.15 -22.92
N GLY A 8 -1.09 -39.78 -22.41
CA GLY A 8 -2.14 -39.09 -21.65
C GLY A 8 -1.62 -38.46 -20.36
N LEU A 9 -0.80 -39.21 -19.60
CA LEU A 9 -0.14 -38.72 -18.37
C LEU A 9 0.84 -37.57 -18.63
N ALA A 10 1.61 -37.64 -19.72
CA ALA A 10 2.51 -36.56 -20.10
C ALA A 10 1.75 -35.27 -20.46
N LEU A 11 0.58 -35.40 -21.10
CA LEU A 11 -0.23 -34.28 -21.55
C LEU A 11 -0.91 -33.56 -20.38
N THR A 12 -1.44 -34.30 -19.40
CA THR A 12 -2.00 -33.71 -18.18
C THR A 12 -0.93 -33.07 -17.30
N LEU A 13 0.24 -33.69 -17.18
CA LEU A 13 1.37 -33.13 -16.44
C LEU A 13 1.90 -31.84 -17.10
N ALA A 14 1.97 -31.81 -18.43
CA ALA A 14 2.34 -30.60 -19.19
C ALA A 14 1.31 -29.48 -19.02
N ALA A 15 0.01 -29.79 -19.05
CA ALA A 15 -1.05 -28.81 -18.81
C ALA A 15 -0.98 -28.24 -17.39
N PHE A 16 -0.76 -29.10 -16.38
CA PHE A 16 -0.59 -28.67 -15.00
C PHE A 16 0.64 -27.77 -14.84
N ALA A 17 1.79 -28.15 -15.42
CA ALA A 17 3.00 -27.34 -15.40
C ALA A 17 2.81 -25.99 -16.09
N ALA A 18 2.08 -25.94 -17.21
CA ALA A 18 1.77 -24.70 -17.91
C ALA A 18 0.90 -23.76 -17.07
N ILE A 19 -0.14 -24.28 -16.40
CA ILE A 19 -0.98 -23.51 -15.48
C ILE A 19 -0.16 -23.01 -14.29
N LEU A 20 0.70 -23.85 -13.72
CA LEU A 20 1.57 -23.47 -12.61
C LEU A 20 2.55 -22.36 -13.01
N LEU A 21 3.15 -22.44 -14.20
CA LEU A 21 4.03 -21.39 -14.73
C LEU A 21 3.28 -20.08 -14.97
N LEU A 22 2.06 -20.13 -15.50
CA LEU A 22 1.22 -18.95 -15.67
C LEU A 22 0.88 -18.29 -14.33
N LEU A 23 0.55 -19.08 -13.30
CA LEU A 23 0.28 -18.57 -11.96
C LEU A 23 1.53 -17.92 -11.35
N LEU A 24 2.69 -18.58 -11.42
CA LEU A 24 3.95 -18.05 -10.90
C LEU A 24 4.36 -16.76 -11.63
N ALA A 25 4.14 -16.67 -12.94
CA ALA A 25 4.40 -15.45 -13.71
C ALA A 25 3.44 -14.30 -13.34
N GLY A 26 2.21 -14.61 -12.90
CA GLY A 26 1.22 -13.63 -12.49
C GLY A 26 1.48 -13.00 -11.11
N VAL A 27 2.09 -13.74 -10.17
CA VAL A 27 2.32 -13.28 -8.79
C VAL A 27 3.28 -12.08 -8.73
N GLY A 28 4.31 -12.04 -9.59
CA GLY A 28 5.31 -10.96 -9.58
C GLY A 28 4.80 -9.58 -10.02
N GLN A 29 3.60 -9.48 -10.60
CA GLN A 29 3.01 -8.18 -10.99
C GLN A 29 2.16 -7.53 -9.87
N ILE A 30 1.95 -8.23 -8.74
CA ILE A 30 1.07 -7.77 -7.67
C ILE A 30 1.76 -6.74 -6.76
N ASP A 31 3.09 -6.82 -6.63
CA ASP A 31 3.85 -6.01 -5.67
C ASP A 31 3.82 -4.50 -5.97
N ALA A 32 3.92 -4.10 -7.25
CA ALA A 32 3.97 -2.68 -7.62
C ALA A 32 2.61 -1.98 -7.48
N ARG A 33 1.51 -2.63 -7.89
CA ARG A 33 0.15 -2.08 -7.70
C ARG A 33 -0.22 -1.94 -6.22
N SER A 34 0.30 -2.85 -5.39
CA SER A 34 0.03 -2.80 -3.96
C SER A 34 0.64 -1.57 -3.28
N ALA A 35 1.78 -1.05 -3.77
CA ALA A 35 2.43 0.11 -3.16
C ALA A 35 1.63 1.42 -3.36
N ASP A 36 1.14 1.67 -4.57
CA ASP A 36 0.30 2.84 -4.88
C ASP A 36 -1.02 2.80 -4.12
N GLU A 37 -1.68 1.64 -4.10
CA GLU A 37 -2.92 1.45 -3.33
C GLU A 37 -2.68 1.67 -1.83
N GLN A 38 -1.53 1.22 -1.30
CA GLN A 38 -1.13 1.48 0.09
C GLN A 38 -0.90 2.97 0.37
N ALA A 39 -0.26 3.71 -0.55
CA ALA A 39 -0.04 5.15 -0.38
C ALA A 39 -1.36 5.94 -0.36
N VAL A 40 -2.30 5.59 -1.24
CA VAL A 40 -3.63 6.22 -1.28
C VAL A 40 -4.40 5.93 0.01
N SER A 41 -4.42 4.68 0.47
CA SER A 41 -5.08 4.29 1.72
C SER A 41 -4.45 4.99 2.94
N LEU A 42 -3.13 5.13 2.96
CA LEU A 42 -2.42 5.87 4.00
C LEU A 42 -2.82 7.34 3.99
N ARG A 43 -2.86 8.00 2.81
CA ARG A 43 -3.29 9.39 2.68
C ARG A 43 -4.70 9.61 3.23
N GLU A 44 -5.65 8.74 2.94
CA GLU A 44 -7.01 8.83 3.48
C GLU A 44 -7.04 8.69 5.01
N THR A 45 -6.22 7.79 5.56
CA THR A 45 -6.11 7.59 7.00
C THR A 45 -5.51 8.82 7.68
N VAL A 46 -4.46 9.41 7.11
CA VAL A 46 -3.87 10.66 7.58
C VAL A 46 -4.89 11.79 7.53
N LEU A 47 -5.61 11.94 6.41
CA LEU A 47 -6.67 12.96 6.27
C LEU A 47 -7.73 12.83 7.37
N ARG A 48 -8.18 11.62 7.67
CA ARG A 48 -9.16 11.38 8.75
C ARG A 48 -8.62 11.80 10.11
N ALA A 49 -7.35 11.48 10.40
CA ALA A 49 -6.70 11.86 11.66
C ALA A 49 -6.53 13.39 11.77
N VAL A 50 -6.11 14.05 10.68
CA VAL A 50 -6.01 15.52 10.57
C VAL A 50 -7.37 16.18 10.85
N MET A 51 -8.45 15.68 10.24
CA MET A 51 -9.79 16.23 10.44
C MET A 51 -10.31 16.00 11.86
N THR A 52 -9.95 14.87 12.46
CA THR A 52 -10.32 14.56 13.85
C THR A 52 -9.59 15.49 14.80
N CYS A 53 -8.30 15.77 14.56
CA CYS A 53 -7.54 16.77 15.31
C CYS A 53 -8.22 18.14 15.29
N TYR A 54 -8.62 18.61 14.10
CA TYR A 54 -9.34 19.87 13.99
C TYR A 54 -10.69 19.86 14.72
N ALA A 55 -11.45 18.77 14.62
CA ALA A 55 -12.74 18.66 15.28
C ALA A 55 -12.64 18.66 16.81
N VAL A 56 -11.56 18.10 17.37
CA VAL A 56 -11.36 17.98 18.82
C VAL A 56 -10.65 19.20 19.41
N GLU A 57 -9.61 19.69 18.75
CA GLU A 57 -8.72 20.73 19.29
C GLU A 57 -8.98 22.12 18.68
N GLY A 58 -9.78 22.21 17.61
CA GLY A 58 -10.02 23.46 16.88
C GLY A 58 -8.86 23.92 16.00
N ARG A 59 -7.83 23.08 15.82
CA ARG A 59 -6.64 23.36 15.01
C ARG A 59 -6.12 22.09 14.33
N TYR A 60 -5.49 22.27 13.18
CA TYR A 60 -4.81 21.20 12.45
C TYR A 60 -3.46 20.86 13.11
N PRO A 61 -2.98 19.61 12.97
CA PRO A 61 -1.72 19.16 13.55
C PRO A 61 -0.53 19.86 12.90
N ALA A 62 0.53 20.09 13.68
CA ALA A 62 1.77 20.72 13.19
C ALA A 62 2.58 19.79 12.26
N ASP A 63 2.55 18.48 12.52
CA ASP A 63 3.26 17.47 11.75
C ASP A 63 2.60 16.09 11.88
N ALA A 64 3.09 15.13 11.09
CA ALA A 64 2.60 13.75 11.13
C ALA A 64 2.97 13.02 12.45
N ALA A 65 3.99 13.46 13.18
CA ALA A 65 4.39 12.85 14.44
C ALA A 65 3.36 13.14 15.55
N TYR A 66 2.78 14.34 15.55
CA TYR A 66 1.68 14.69 16.44
C TYR A 66 0.49 13.72 16.30
N LEU A 67 0.15 13.37 15.06
CA LEU A 67 -0.90 12.38 14.77
C LEU A 67 -0.52 10.97 15.24
N CYS A 68 0.76 10.60 15.17
CA CYS A 68 1.22 9.31 15.69
C CYS A 68 1.06 9.22 17.22
N GLU A 69 1.41 10.29 17.93
CA GLU A 69 1.41 10.33 19.40
C GLU A 69 0.00 10.47 19.99
N HIS A 70 -0.85 11.31 19.38
CA HIS A 70 -2.15 11.68 19.97
C HIS A 70 -3.36 11.01 19.31
N TYR A 71 -3.25 10.62 18.03
CA TYR A 71 -4.35 10.06 17.24
C TYR A 71 -4.10 8.61 16.80
N GLY A 72 -3.02 7.98 17.27
CA GLY A 72 -2.69 6.58 17.00
C GLY A 72 -2.32 6.28 15.54
N LEU A 73 -2.01 7.30 14.75
CA LEU A 73 -1.59 7.13 13.36
C LEU A 73 -0.31 6.28 13.31
N THR A 74 -0.38 5.11 12.68
CA THR A 74 0.78 4.22 12.52
C THR A 74 0.97 3.90 11.05
N TYR A 75 2.20 4.05 10.56
CA TYR A 75 2.59 3.73 9.20
C TYR A 75 4.06 3.31 9.13
N ASP A 76 4.43 2.61 8.07
CA ASP A 76 5.81 2.20 7.86
C ASP A 76 6.66 3.38 7.37
N ARG A 77 7.46 3.94 8.28
CA ARG A 77 8.35 5.07 8.01
C ARG A 77 9.53 4.73 7.10
N GLN A 78 9.82 3.45 6.88
CA GLN A 78 10.87 3.01 5.94
C GLN A 78 10.35 2.96 4.50
N ARG A 79 9.04 2.78 4.33
CA ARG A 79 8.39 2.68 3.01
C ARG A 79 7.70 3.96 2.59
N PHE A 80 7.16 4.72 3.55
CA PHE A 80 6.38 5.92 3.29
C PHE A 80 6.81 7.08 4.20
N ALA A 81 6.91 8.27 3.62
CA ALA A 81 7.09 9.53 4.32
C ALA A 81 5.80 10.36 4.21
N VAL A 82 5.23 10.76 5.35
CA VAL A 82 4.04 11.61 5.41
C VAL A 82 4.47 13.03 5.73
N VAL A 83 4.19 13.96 4.82
CA VAL A 83 4.47 15.39 4.96
C VAL A 83 3.15 16.14 5.05
N LEU A 84 3.02 16.95 6.10
CA LEU A 84 1.92 17.89 6.26
C LEU A 84 2.47 19.28 6.04
N ASP A 85 2.01 19.95 4.98
CA ASP A 85 2.37 21.34 4.72
C ASP A 85 1.23 22.25 5.20
N ALA A 86 1.37 22.77 6.42
CA ALA A 86 0.41 23.66 7.05
C ALA A 86 0.88 25.12 6.95
N PHE A 87 0.20 25.92 6.13
CA PHE A 87 0.45 27.37 6.09
C PHE A 87 0.00 28.09 7.39
N ALA A 88 -1.08 27.59 8.00
CA ALA A 88 -1.61 28.11 9.26
C ALA A 88 -2.36 27.00 9.99
N GLU A 89 -2.43 27.10 11.32
CA GLU A 89 -3.05 26.09 12.20
C GLU A 89 -4.54 25.89 11.96
N ASN A 90 -5.22 26.82 11.27
CA ASN A 90 -6.65 26.76 10.96
C ASN A 90 -6.96 26.48 9.49
N ILE A 91 -5.94 26.19 8.67
CA ILE A 91 -6.10 25.85 7.26
C ILE A 91 -5.72 24.39 7.07
N LEU A 92 -6.54 23.65 6.33
CA LEU A 92 -6.29 22.23 6.07
C LEU A 92 -4.90 22.09 5.42
N PRO A 93 -3.96 21.35 6.04
CA PRO A 93 -2.63 21.17 5.47
C PRO A 93 -2.71 20.38 4.17
N ASP A 94 -1.79 20.65 3.26
CA ASP A 94 -1.58 19.73 2.14
C ASP A 94 -0.93 18.45 2.65
N ILE A 95 -1.48 17.31 2.24
CA ILE A 95 -1.10 15.98 2.75
C ILE A 95 -0.37 15.22 1.66
N SER A 96 0.94 15.13 1.76
CA SER A 96 1.76 14.39 0.81
C SER A 96 2.25 13.08 1.42
N VAL A 97 2.04 11.97 0.70
CA VAL A 97 2.56 10.65 1.06
C VAL A 97 3.54 10.23 -0.03
N LEU A 98 4.81 10.12 0.33
CA LEU A 98 5.91 9.83 -0.58
C LEU A 98 6.44 8.42 -0.31
N SER A 99 6.71 7.63 -1.35
CA SER A 99 7.41 6.35 -1.24
C SER A 99 8.91 6.62 -1.01
N VAL A 100 9.50 6.00 0.01
CA VAL A 100 10.93 6.23 0.40
C VAL A 100 11.90 5.38 -0.45
N GLY A 101 11.41 4.71 -1.50
CA GLY A 101 12.17 3.74 -2.31
C GLY A 101 12.43 4.12 -3.78
N GLU A 102 11.92 5.26 -4.25
CA GLU A 102 12.21 5.76 -5.61
C GLU A 102 13.13 6.98 -5.52
N ALA A 103 14.42 6.76 -5.75
CA ALA A 103 15.44 7.77 -6.01
C ALA A 103 16.18 7.41 -7.29
#